data_AF-A0A7M1XHX4-F1
#
_entry.id   AF-A0A7M1XHX4-F1
#
_cell.length_a   1.000
_cell.length_b   1.000
_cell.length_c   1.000
_cell.angle_alpha   90.00
_cell.angle_beta   90.00
_cell.angle_gamma   90.00
#
_symmetry.space_group_name_H-M   'P 1'
#
loop_
_entity.id
_entity.type
_entity.pdbx_description
1 polymer ?
#
loop_
_entity_poly.entity_id
_entity_poly.type
_entity_poly.pdbx_seq_one_letter_code
_entity_poly.pdbx_strand_id
1 'polypeptide(L)'
;MAFINKAEVTLLCKSIKDNKRVKASSCPQLLGYYQEVIKHFNEKMENESVYNLSQIINGIDHLLENKELKPFGGDCPRGSILLVDCGFDNFGYEFSYIHPCVVLAQTHYNIYIAPCSSKKYNTNHPEILNVDSSEGFSCNTAIIMNAIRWCAKDRAVALLGTTTKKVLDDIETYLLEHNYKFKSMMKENSRYIDKLEKEIHQLRQQMNDLKTSNQVNLQKDFSLV
;
A
#
# COMPACT_ATOMS: atom_id res chain seq x y z
N MET A 1 31.29 -17.50 -1.38
CA MET A 1 31.39 -16.25 -2.16
C MET A 1 31.50 -15.10 -1.16
N ALA A 2 32.50 -14.22 -1.27
CA ALA A 2 32.66 -13.10 -0.34
C ALA A 2 31.86 -11.90 -0.84
N PHE A 3 30.98 -11.36 0.00
CA PHE A 3 30.25 -10.14 -0.33
C PHE A 3 31.14 -8.92 -0.12
N ILE A 4 30.96 -7.90 -0.95
CA ILE A 4 31.68 -6.63 -0.80
C ILE A 4 31.29 -5.97 0.52
N ASN A 5 32.30 -5.47 1.24
CA ASN A 5 32.10 -4.72 2.47
C ASN A 5 31.49 -3.34 2.16
N LYS A 6 30.17 -3.20 2.38
CA LYS A 6 29.43 -1.95 2.14
C LYS A 6 29.99 -0.75 2.92
N ALA A 7 30.57 -0.99 4.10
CA ALA A 7 31.14 0.07 4.92
C ALA A 7 32.42 0.65 4.28
N GLU A 8 33.28 -0.21 3.74
CA GLU A 8 34.50 0.20 3.04
C GLU A 8 34.19 1.06 1.81
N VAL A 9 33.25 0.61 0.96
CA VAL A 9 32.82 1.36 -0.23
C VAL A 9 32.30 2.75 0.15
N THR A 10 31.52 2.83 1.23
CA THR A 10 30.96 4.10 1.73
C THR A 10 32.06 5.02 2.25
N LEU A 11 33.03 4.49 3.00
CA LEU A 11 34.16 5.27 3.54
C LEU A 11 35.06 5.79 2.42
N LEU A 12 35.35 4.96 1.41
CA LEU A 12 36.10 5.35 0.23
C LEU A 12 35.40 6.49 -0.54
N CYS A 13 34.09 6.41 -0.75
CA CYS A 13 33.34 7.50 -1.38
C CYS A 13 33.45 8.81 -0.58
N LYS A 14 33.40 8.74 0.75
CA LYS A 14 33.50 9.92 1.64
C LYS A 14 34.89 10.54 1.68
N SER A 15 35.95 9.78 1.41
CA SER A 15 37.32 10.32 1.38
C SER A 15 37.64 11.11 0.11
N ILE A 16 36.84 10.95 -0.95
CA ILE A 16 37.00 11.67 -2.22
C ILE A 16 36.44 13.08 -2.10
N LYS A 17 37.29 14.08 -2.35
CA LYS A 17 36.85 15.50 -2.42
C LYS A 17 35.89 15.71 -3.59
N ASP A 18 34.84 16.49 -3.37
CA ASP A 18 33.82 16.80 -4.39
C ASP A 18 33.17 15.54 -5.01
N ASN A 19 33.04 14.46 -4.23
CA ASN A 19 32.55 13.13 -4.67
C ASN A 19 31.21 13.10 -5.41
N LYS A 20 30.37 14.14 -5.29
CA LYS A 20 29.12 14.28 -6.05
C LYS A 20 29.31 14.74 -7.50
N ARG A 21 30.50 15.27 -7.85
CA ARG A 21 30.80 15.87 -9.17
C ARG A 21 31.93 15.16 -9.91
N VAL A 22 32.87 14.57 -9.18
CA VAL A 22 33.97 13.80 -9.78
C VAL A 22 33.40 12.57 -10.48
N LYS A 23 33.87 12.30 -11.71
CA LYS A 23 33.43 11.13 -12.48
C LYS A 23 33.95 9.85 -11.81
N ALA A 24 33.13 8.80 -11.80
CA ALA A 24 33.51 7.49 -11.26
C ALA A 24 34.79 6.92 -11.91
N SER A 25 35.02 7.23 -13.20
CA SER A 25 36.25 6.83 -13.92
C SER A 25 37.55 7.37 -13.33
N SER A 26 37.48 8.39 -12.47
CA SER A 26 38.64 8.94 -11.77
C SER A 26 38.96 8.20 -10.46
N CYS A 27 38.17 7.18 -10.08
CA CYS A 27 38.41 6.36 -8.89
C CYS A 27 38.48 4.87 -9.26
N PRO A 28 39.67 4.34 -9.62
CA PRO A 28 39.84 2.95 -10.02
C PRO A 28 39.39 1.94 -8.96
N GLN A 29 39.56 2.26 -7.67
CA GLN A 29 39.14 1.40 -6.57
C GLN A 29 37.62 1.21 -6.54
N LEU A 30 36.83 2.28 -6.70
CA LEU A 30 35.37 2.17 -6.79
C LEU A 30 34.92 1.41 -8.04
N LEU A 31 35.62 1.59 -9.16
CA LEU A 31 35.35 0.80 -10.37
C LEU A 31 35.64 -0.68 -10.18
N GLY A 32 36.69 -1.04 -9.45
CA GLY A 32 36.99 -2.43 -9.09
C GLY A 32 35.84 -3.07 -8.32
N TYR A 33 35.35 -2.40 -7.27
CA TYR A 33 34.16 -2.89 -6.54
C TYR A 33 32.94 -3.02 -7.45
N TYR A 34 32.68 -2.05 -8.34
CA TYR A 34 31.57 -2.14 -9.29
C TYR A 34 31.68 -3.38 -10.20
N GLN A 35 32.86 -3.63 -10.76
CA GLN A 35 33.11 -4.79 -11.62
C GLN A 35 32.87 -6.12 -10.89
N GLU A 36 33.29 -6.21 -9.62
CA GLU A 36 33.03 -7.38 -8.78
C GLU A 36 31.52 -7.59 -8.53
N VAL A 37 30.76 -6.53 -8.24
CA VAL A 37 29.30 -6.62 -8.09
C VAL A 37 28.66 -7.13 -9.37
N ILE A 38 29.01 -6.55 -10.52
CA ILE A 38 28.42 -6.93 -11.81
C ILE A 38 28.76 -8.36 -12.16
N LYS A 39 29.98 -8.82 -11.87
CA LYS A 39 30.36 -10.22 -12.05
C LYS A 39 29.47 -11.15 -11.23
N HIS A 40 29.30 -10.88 -9.93
CA HIS A 40 28.43 -11.68 -9.06
C HIS A 40 26.96 -11.63 -9.50
N PHE A 41 26.52 -10.47 -9.98
CA PHE A 41 25.17 -10.31 -10.53
C PHE A 41 24.97 -11.21 -11.75
N ASN A 42 25.89 -11.19 -12.71
CA ASN A 42 25.82 -12.01 -13.93
C ASN A 42 25.82 -13.52 -13.60
N GLU A 43 26.72 -13.97 -12.71
CA GLU A 43 26.77 -15.37 -12.26
C GLU A 43 25.45 -15.82 -11.60
N LYS A 44 24.77 -14.91 -10.88
CA LYS A 44 23.43 -15.18 -10.36
C LYS A 44 22.38 -15.26 -11.47
N MET A 45 22.43 -14.35 -12.43
CA MET A 45 21.45 -14.27 -13.54
C MET A 45 21.48 -15.51 -14.43
N GLU A 46 22.64 -16.16 -14.60
CA GLU A 46 22.77 -17.42 -15.36
C GLU A 46 21.88 -18.55 -14.81
N ASN A 47 21.54 -18.50 -13.52
CA ASN A 47 20.74 -19.52 -12.83
C ASN A 47 19.29 -19.07 -12.55
N GLU A 48 18.91 -17.87 -12.99
CA GLU A 48 17.54 -17.38 -12.83
C GLU A 48 16.58 -18.02 -13.85
N SER A 49 15.28 -18.00 -13.52
CA SER A 49 14.26 -18.42 -14.47
C SER A 49 14.16 -17.44 -15.64
N VAL A 50 13.78 -17.94 -16.83
CA VAL A 50 13.52 -17.10 -18.02
C VAL A 50 12.56 -15.94 -17.71
N TYR A 51 11.53 -16.22 -16.91
CA TYR A 51 10.59 -15.20 -16.43
C TYR A 51 11.29 -14.12 -15.60
N ASN A 52 12.00 -14.48 -14.53
CA ASN A 52 12.68 -13.51 -13.68
C ASN A 52 13.71 -12.70 -14.47
N LEU A 53 14.50 -13.36 -15.31
CA LEU A 53 15.49 -12.68 -16.14
C LEU A 53 14.83 -11.66 -17.06
N SER A 54 13.69 -11.99 -17.71
CA SER A 54 12.95 -11.02 -18.54
C SER A 54 12.48 -9.80 -17.75
N GLN A 55 12.02 -9.99 -16.50
CA GLN A 55 11.57 -8.89 -15.66
C GLN A 55 12.74 -8.00 -15.23
N ILE A 56 13.88 -8.61 -14.93
CA ILE A 56 15.12 -7.90 -14.56
C ILE A 56 15.64 -7.09 -15.75
N ILE A 57 15.64 -7.66 -16.96
CA ILE A 57 16.01 -6.94 -18.19
C ILE A 57 15.13 -5.69 -18.34
N ASN A 58 13.81 -5.85 -18.30
CA ASN A 58 12.88 -4.73 -18.42
C ASN A 58 13.10 -3.69 -17.32
N GLY A 59 13.34 -4.12 -16.08
CA GLY A 59 13.57 -3.22 -14.95
C GLY A 59 14.88 -2.44 -15.05
N ILE A 60 15.97 -3.08 -15.51
CA ILE A 60 17.25 -2.41 -15.75
C ILE A 60 17.14 -1.44 -16.92
N ASP A 61 16.52 -1.85 -18.02
CA ASP A 61 16.31 -1.01 -19.21
C ASP A 61 15.49 0.23 -18.83
N HIS A 62 14.35 0.03 -18.15
CA HIS A 62 13.54 1.12 -17.62
C HIS A 62 14.34 2.03 -16.69
N LEU A 63 15.15 1.49 -15.78
CA LEU A 63 15.99 2.31 -14.88
C LEU A 63 17.00 3.19 -15.64
N LEU A 64 17.57 2.67 -16.73
CA LEU A 64 18.52 3.39 -17.56
C LEU A 64 17.82 4.50 -18.35
N GLU A 65 16.66 4.22 -18.93
CA GLU A 65 15.86 5.19 -19.69
C GLU A 65 15.19 6.24 -18.79
N ASN A 66 14.74 5.87 -17.59
CA ASN A 66 13.97 6.74 -16.70
C ASN A 66 14.74 7.98 -16.23
N LYS A 67 16.08 7.97 -16.31
CA LYS A 67 16.87 9.19 -16.08
C LYS A 67 16.67 10.27 -17.16
N GLU A 68 16.12 9.89 -18.31
CA GLU A 68 15.90 10.75 -19.47
C GLU A 68 14.41 10.90 -19.84
N LEU A 69 13.54 10.00 -19.37
CA LEU A 69 12.11 10.05 -19.65
C LEU A 69 11.41 11.18 -18.89
N LYS A 70 10.39 11.76 -19.53
CA LYS A 70 9.44 12.62 -18.83
C LYS A 70 8.53 11.74 -17.97
N PRO A 71 8.16 12.19 -16.76
CA PRO A 71 7.19 11.50 -15.93
C PRO A 71 5.95 11.10 -16.69
N PHE A 72 5.27 10.04 -16.24
CA PHE A 72 3.90 9.77 -16.67
C PHE A 72 3.07 11.03 -16.38
N GLY A 73 2.87 11.85 -17.42
CA GLY A 73 2.52 13.27 -17.29
C GLY A 73 1.04 13.52 -17.04
N GLY A 74 0.28 12.48 -16.71
CA GLY A 74 -1.15 12.53 -16.48
C GLY A 74 -1.51 12.65 -14.99
N ASP A 75 -2.69 13.20 -14.75
CA ASP A 75 -3.39 12.96 -13.50
C ASP A 75 -3.80 11.48 -13.42
N CYS A 76 -3.46 10.85 -12.28
CA CYS A 76 -3.87 9.49 -11.95
C CYS A 76 -4.89 9.59 -10.81
N PRO A 77 -6.19 9.80 -11.13
CA PRO A 77 -7.20 9.96 -10.09
C PRO A 77 -7.33 8.69 -9.24
N ARG A 78 -7.82 8.87 -8.01
CA ARG A 78 -8.16 7.75 -7.11
C ARG A 78 -9.14 6.80 -7.82
N GLY A 79 -8.85 5.50 -7.78
CA GLY A 79 -9.60 4.46 -8.46
C GLY A 79 -9.04 4.07 -9.83
N SER A 80 -8.10 4.82 -10.41
CA SER A 80 -7.43 4.39 -11.64
C SER A 80 -6.69 3.06 -11.43
N ILE A 81 -6.75 2.19 -12.43
CA ILE A 81 -5.97 0.96 -12.50
C ILE A 81 -4.82 1.20 -13.47
N LEU A 82 -3.59 1.21 -12.96
CA LEU A 82 -2.38 1.43 -13.73
C LEU A 82 -1.56 0.16 -13.82
N LEU A 83 -0.91 -0.07 -14.93
CA LEU A 83 0.21 -0.99 -15.01
C LEU A 83 1.44 -0.28 -14.43
N VAL A 84 2.01 -0.79 -13.34
CA VAL A 84 3.12 -0.12 -12.62
C VAL A 84 4.29 -1.07 -12.45
N ASP A 85 5.49 -0.59 -12.77
CA ASP A 85 6.73 -1.26 -12.40
C ASP A 85 6.98 -1.16 -10.89
N CYS A 86 6.72 -2.26 -10.19
CA CYS A 86 6.98 -2.36 -8.77
C CYS A 86 8.46 -2.60 -8.43
N GLY A 87 9.38 -2.52 -9.39
CA GLY A 87 10.81 -2.65 -9.16
C GLY A 87 11.26 -4.11 -9.15
N PHE A 88 12.44 -4.34 -9.68
CA PHE A 88 13.14 -5.63 -9.63
C PHE A 88 14.17 -5.70 -8.48
N ASP A 89 14.41 -4.57 -7.83
CA ASP A 89 15.45 -4.31 -6.84
C ASP A 89 14.95 -4.35 -5.39
N ASN A 90 13.75 -4.90 -5.18
CA ASN A 90 13.14 -5.02 -3.87
C ASN A 90 13.79 -6.13 -3.01
N PHE A 91 13.62 -6.05 -1.68
CA PHE A 91 14.21 -6.99 -0.74
C PHE A 91 13.24 -8.09 -0.29
N GLY A 92 13.71 -9.34 -0.36
CA GLY A 92 13.01 -10.48 0.25
C GLY A 92 11.62 -10.72 -0.35
N TYR A 93 10.58 -10.55 0.47
CA TYR A 93 9.19 -10.81 0.10
C TYR A 93 8.43 -9.57 -0.40
N GLU A 94 9.15 -8.47 -0.65
CA GLU A 94 8.56 -7.27 -1.21
C GLU A 94 7.98 -7.51 -2.61
N PHE A 95 6.81 -6.92 -2.86
CA PHE A 95 6.10 -7.08 -4.12
C PHE A 95 6.85 -6.39 -5.26
N SER A 96 7.15 -7.17 -6.31
CA SER A 96 8.13 -6.82 -7.34
C SER A 96 7.57 -6.96 -8.74
N TYR A 97 8.26 -6.38 -9.72
CA TYR A 97 7.96 -6.42 -11.15
C TYR A 97 6.68 -5.67 -11.57
N ILE A 98 6.35 -5.76 -12.85
CA ILE A 98 5.25 -5.01 -13.44
C ILE A 98 3.91 -5.67 -13.10
N HIS A 99 3.01 -4.91 -12.47
CA HIS A 99 1.70 -5.39 -12.05
C HIS A 99 0.61 -4.34 -12.23
N PRO A 100 -0.64 -4.75 -12.50
CA PRO A 100 -1.80 -3.87 -12.33
C PRO A 100 -1.89 -3.40 -10.88
N CYS A 101 -2.14 -2.12 -10.67
CA CYS A 101 -2.23 -1.50 -9.35
C CYS A 101 -3.39 -0.50 -9.31
N VAL A 102 -4.15 -0.48 -8.23
CA VAL A 102 -5.19 0.53 -7.99
C VAL A 102 -4.55 1.77 -7.36
N VAL A 103 -4.82 2.94 -7.91
CA VAL A 103 -4.38 4.23 -7.37
C VAL A 103 -5.31 4.64 -6.23
N LEU A 104 -4.74 4.82 -5.04
CA LEU A 104 -5.45 5.23 -3.83
C LEU A 104 -5.34 6.74 -3.58
N ALA A 105 -4.20 7.33 -3.93
CA ALA A 105 -3.96 8.76 -3.84
C ALA A 105 -2.85 9.17 -4.82
N GLN A 106 -2.73 10.46 -5.10
CA GLN A 106 -1.61 11.00 -5.85
C GLN A 106 -1.13 12.33 -5.27
N THR A 107 0.14 12.61 -5.50
CA THR A 107 0.78 13.91 -5.35
C THR A 107 1.28 14.36 -6.72
N HIS A 108 2.00 15.48 -6.78
CA HIS A 108 2.55 15.96 -8.05
C HIS A 108 3.53 14.94 -8.70
N TYR A 109 4.38 14.28 -7.91
CA TYR A 109 5.42 13.34 -8.42
C TYR A 109 5.19 11.87 -8.07
N ASN A 110 4.32 11.57 -7.10
CA ASN A 110 4.15 10.20 -6.58
C ASN A 110 2.68 9.77 -6.60
N ILE A 111 2.47 8.46 -6.71
CA ILE A 111 1.18 7.79 -6.59
C ILE A 111 1.23 6.81 -5.42
N TYR A 112 0.14 6.72 -4.67
CA TYR A 112 -0.08 5.72 -3.64
C TYR A 112 -0.89 4.60 -4.25
N ILE A 113 -0.34 3.39 -4.27
CA ILE A 113 -0.89 2.29 -5.06
C ILE A 113 -1.11 1.03 -4.23
N ALA A 114 -2.14 0.26 -4.61
CA ALA A 114 -2.42 -1.08 -4.12
C ALA A 114 -2.17 -2.10 -5.24
N PRO A 115 -1.11 -2.93 -5.15
CA PRO A 115 -0.80 -3.89 -6.20
C PRO A 115 -1.80 -5.03 -6.30
N CYS A 116 -2.01 -5.53 -7.51
CA CYS A 116 -2.95 -6.61 -7.81
C CYS A 116 -2.25 -7.81 -8.46
N SER A 117 -2.76 -9.01 -8.18
CA SER A 117 -2.30 -10.26 -8.81
C SER A 117 -3.41 -11.29 -8.91
N SER A 118 -3.70 -11.74 -10.14
CA SER A 118 -4.64 -12.84 -10.37
C SER A 118 -4.18 -14.17 -9.75
N LYS A 119 -2.86 -14.38 -9.62
CA LYS A 119 -2.29 -15.58 -8.98
C LYS A 119 -2.58 -15.67 -7.47
N LYS A 120 -2.96 -14.55 -6.85
CA LYS A 120 -3.29 -14.49 -5.41
C LYS A 120 -4.80 -14.57 -5.16
N TYR A 121 -5.62 -14.56 -6.21
CA TYR A 121 -7.05 -14.70 -6.08
C TYR A 121 -7.42 -16.03 -5.41
N ASN A 122 -8.39 -16.02 -4.49
CA ASN A 122 -8.81 -17.17 -3.68
C ASN A 122 -7.72 -17.79 -2.80
N THR A 123 -6.64 -17.06 -2.51
CA THR A 123 -5.69 -17.49 -1.48
C THR A 123 -6.19 -17.10 -0.09
N ASN A 124 -6.02 -17.99 0.89
CA ASN A 124 -6.57 -17.81 2.24
C ASN A 124 -5.56 -17.06 3.14
N HIS A 125 -5.30 -15.80 2.81
CA HIS A 125 -4.40 -14.94 3.55
C HIS A 125 -5.12 -13.63 3.93
N PRO A 126 -4.95 -13.12 5.17
CA PRO A 126 -5.67 -11.94 5.64
C PRO A 126 -5.32 -10.67 4.86
N GLU A 127 -4.12 -10.57 4.30
CA GLU A 127 -3.66 -9.45 3.47
C GLU A 127 -4.20 -9.48 2.03
N ILE A 128 -5.04 -10.45 1.67
CA ILE A 128 -5.55 -10.61 0.32
C ILE A 128 -7.02 -10.21 0.25
N LEU A 129 -7.29 -9.17 -0.54
CA LEU A 129 -8.65 -8.75 -0.88
C LEU A 129 -9.02 -9.31 -2.25
N ASN A 130 -9.96 -10.25 -2.30
CA ASN A 130 -10.46 -10.82 -3.55
C ASN A 130 -11.42 -9.86 -4.25
N VAL A 131 -11.23 -9.67 -5.55
CA VAL A 131 -12.00 -8.75 -6.39
C VAL A 131 -12.41 -9.44 -7.69
N ASP A 132 -13.69 -9.40 -8.01
CA ASP A 132 -14.24 -9.96 -9.23
C ASP A 132 -13.95 -9.08 -10.45
N SER A 133 -13.92 -9.68 -11.64
CA SER A 133 -13.71 -8.96 -12.90
C SER A 133 -14.76 -7.86 -13.14
N SER A 134 -15.98 -8.02 -12.63
CA SER A 134 -17.05 -7.01 -12.71
C SER A 134 -16.69 -5.68 -12.06
N GLU A 135 -15.66 -5.63 -11.21
CA GLU A 135 -15.24 -4.43 -10.49
C GLU A 135 -14.17 -3.61 -11.26
N GLY A 136 -14.08 -3.80 -12.58
CA GLY A 136 -13.21 -3.05 -13.49
C GLY A 136 -11.92 -3.76 -13.90
N PHE A 137 -11.78 -5.05 -13.59
CA PHE A 137 -10.62 -5.86 -13.94
C PHE A 137 -10.92 -6.82 -15.10
N SER A 138 -9.91 -7.15 -15.91
CA SER A 138 -10.09 -8.09 -17.03
C SER A 138 -10.35 -9.53 -16.59
N CYS A 139 -9.99 -9.88 -15.36
CA CYS A 139 -10.26 -11.17 -14.72
C CYS A 139 -10.35 -11.01 -13.21
N ASN A 140 -10.84 -12.05 -12.53
CA ASN A 140 -10.83 -12.10 -11.07
C ASN A 140 -9.38 -11.98 -10.56
N THR A 141 -9.20 -11.11 -9.57
CA THR A 141 -7.88 -10.71 -9.10
C THR A 141 -7.88 -10.47 -7.60
N ALA A 142 -6.70 -10.53 -7.00
CA ALA A 142 -6.51 -10.17 -5.61
C ALA A 142 -5.74 -8.85 -5.50
N ILE A 143 -6.19 -7.96 -4.62
CA ILE A 143 -5.42 -6.80 -4.17
C ILE A 143 -4.59 -7.23 -2.96
N ILE A 144 -3.31 -6.91 -2.99
CA ILE A 144 -2.32 -7.36 -2.01
C ILE A 144 -2.06 -6.22 -1.02
N MET A 145 -2.77 -6.28 0.11
CA MET A 145 -2.93 -5.14 1.00
C MET A 145 -1.66 -4.79 1.78
N ASN A 146 -0.82 -5.78 2.10
CA ASN A 146 0.47 -5.55 2.75
C ASN A 146 1.56 -5.03 1.80
N ALA A 147 1.28 -4.97 0.49
CA ALA A 147 2.18 -4.43 -0.53
C ALA A 147 1.82 -3.00 -0.98
N ILE A 148 0.80 -2.40 -0.35
CA ILE A 148 0.41 -1.01 -0.62
C ILE A 148 1.57 -0.06 -0.31
N ARG A 149 1.87 0.86 -1.23
CA ARG A 149 3.02 1.77 -1.08
C ARG A 149 2.94 3.00 -1.96
N TRP A 150 3.77 3.99 -1.63
CA TRP A 150 4.06 5.12 -2.50
C TRP A 150 5.12 4.73 -3.54
N CYS A 151 4.95 5.20 -4.77
CA CYS A 151 5.98 5.11 -5.79
C CYS A 151 5.95 6.36 -6.70
N ALA A 152 7.05 6.61 -7.40
CA ALA A 152 7.14 7.70 -8.36
C ALA A 152 6.19 7.45 -9.54
N LYS A 153 5.59 8.52 -10.08
CA LYS A 153 4.73 8.46 -11.29
C LYS A 153 5.46 7.84 -12.49
N ASP A 154 6.77 7.97 -12.55
CA ASP A 154 7.62 7.44 -13.62
C ASP A 154 7.70 5.91 -13.65
N ARG A 155 7.17 5.25 -12.61
CA ARG A 155 6.99 3.79 -12.60
C ARG A 155 5.68 3.36 -13.26
N ALA A 156 4.75 4.28 -13.54
CA ALA A 156 3.53 3.96 -14.28
C ALA A 156 3.85 3.75 -15.76
N VAL A 157 3.47 2.58 -16.27
CA VAL A 157 3.71 2.14 -17.65
C VAL A 157 2.50 2.45 -18.53
N ALA A 158 1.29 2.17 -18.04
CA ALA A 158 0.05 2.36 -18.80
C ALA A 158 -1.18 2.54 -17.90
N LEU A 159 -2.20 3.23 -18.40
CA LEU A 159 -3.55 3.25 -17.82
C LEU A 159 -4.36 2.06 -18.37
N LEU A 160 -4.87 1.22 -17.47
CA LEU A 160 -5.65 0.02 -17.81
C LEU A 160 -7.16 0.23 -17.66
N GLY A 161 -7.58 1.15 -16.78
CA GLY A 161 -8.99 1.42 -16.53
C GLY A 161 -9.23 2.07 -15.17
N THR A 162 -10.40 1.83 -14.59
CA THR A 162 -10.81 2.31 -13.28
C THR A 162 -11.59 1.24 -12.53
N THR A 163 -11.42 1.17 -11.21
CA THR A 163 -12.20 0.28 -10.35
C THR A 163 -13.43 0.98 -9.77
N THR A 164 -14.30 0.22 -9.12
CA THR A 164 -15.55 0.71 -8.53
C THR A 164 -15.32 1.34 -7.15
N LYS A 165 -16.32 2.09 -6.68
CA LYS A 165 -16.32 2.62 -5.31
C LYS A 165 -16.24 1.52 -4.25
N LYS A 166 -16.93 0.38 -4.48
CA LYS A 166 -16.95 -0.74 -3.54
C LYS A 166 -15.53 -1.24 -3.23
N VAL A 167 -14.72 -1.48 -4.26
CA VAL A 167 -13.32 -1.90 -4.09
C VAL A 167 -12.51 -0.89 -3.26
N LEU A 168 -12.75 0.40 -3.50
CA LEU A 168 -12.07 1.47 -2.76
C LEU A 168 -12.50 1.53 -1.29
N ASP A 169 -13.79 1.34 -1.01
CA ASP A 169 -14.34 1.28 0.35
C ASP A 169 -13.82 0.04 1.10
N ASP A 170 -13.68 -1.10 0.40
CA ASP A 170 -13.12 -2.35 0.96
C ASP A 170 -11.63 -2.18 1.33
N ILE A 171 -10.85 -1.51 0.47
CA ILE A 171 -9.44 -1.16 0.74
C ILE A 171 -9.33 -0.26 1.97
N GLU A 172 -10.17 0.78 2.07
CA GLU A 172 -10.17 1.69 3.21
C GLU A 172 -10.54 0.99 4.50
N THR A 173 -11.57 0.13 4.46
CA THR A 173 -11.99 -0.68 5.60
C THR A 173 -10.83 -1.52 6.12
N TYR A 174 -10.14 -2.24 5.23
CA TYR A 174 -8.96 -3.01 5.60
C TYR A 174 -7.88 -2.16 6.27
N LEU A 175 -7.54 -1.00 5.67
CA LEU A 175 -6.51 -0.11 6.19
C LEU A 175 -6.86 0.43 7.57
N LEU A 176 -8.13 0.76 7.82
CA LEU A 176 -8.61 1.22 9.13
C LEU A 176 -8.57 0.11 10.18
N GLU A 177 -8.98 -1.10 9.83
CA GLU A 177 -9.00 -2.25 10.75
C GLU A 177 -7.60 -2.73 11.16
N HIS A 178 -6.64 -2.61 10.24
CA HIS A 178 -5.25 -3.06 10.44
C HIS A 178 -4.33 -1.95 10.96
N ASN A 179 -4.80 -0.70 11.01
CA ASN A 179 -4.07 0.36 11.69
C ASN A 179 -4.28 0.26 13.20
N TYR A 180 -3.21 -0.09 13.93
CA TYR A 180 -3.24 -0.31 15.38
C TYR A 180 -3.88 0.85 16.16
N LYS A 181 -3.58 2.11 15.80
CA LYS A 181 -4.14 3.28 16.48
C LYS A 181 -5.64 3.41 16.22
N PHE A 182 -6.07 3.25 14.98
CA PHE A 182 -7.50 3.25 14.65
C PHE A 182 -8.23 2.11 15.33
N LYS A 183 -7.65 0.91 15.37
CA LYS A 183 -8.22 -0.24 16.08
C LYS A 183 -8.39 0.04 17.59
N SER A 184 -7.43 0.70 18.22
CA SER A 184 -7.54 1.12 19.62
C SER A 184 -8.67 2.15 19.80
N MET A 185 -8.69 3.18 18.95
CA MET A 185 -9.70 4.25 19.00
C MET A 185 -11.11 3.70 18.74
N MET A 186 -11.29 2.77 17.81
CA MET A 186 -12.57 2.12 17.54
C MET A 186 -13.07 1.31 18.74
N LYS A 187 -12.17 0.62 19.47
CA LYS A 187 -12.54 -0.09 20.70
C LYS A 187 -12.96 0.88 21.81
N GLU A 188 -12.29 2.01 21.95
CA GLU A 188 -12.66 3.05 22.92
C GLU A 188 -14.02 3.66 22.58
N ASN A 189 -14.23 4.03 21.32
CA ASN A 189 -15.49 4.58 20.83
C ASN A 189 -16.64 3.58 21.00
N SER A 190 -16.42 2.29 20.69
CA SER A 190 -17.43 1.24 20.90
C SER A 190 -17.84 1.13 22.37
N ARG A 191 -16.89 1.16 23.31
CA ARG A 191 -17.20 1.19 24.75
C ARG A 191 -17.97 2.44 25.16
N TYR A 192 -17.66 3.58 24.56
CA TYR A 192 -18.36 4.83 24.83
C TYR A 192 -19.79 4.79 24.30
N ILE A 193 -20.00 4.23 23.11
CA ILE A 193 -21.32 4.00 22.52
C ILE A 193 -22.14 3.07 23.42
N ASP A 194 -21.60 1.92 23.83
CA ASP A 194 -22.30 0.99 24.73
C ASP A 194 -22.71 1.65 26.05
N LYS A 195 -21.88 2.55 26.58
CA LYS A 195 -22.19 3.31 27.80
C LYS A 195 -23.35 4.27 27.56
N LEU A 196 -23.31 5.02 26.46
CA LEU A 196 -24.37 5.96 26.09
C LEU A 196 -25.69 5.24 25.80
N GLU A 197 -25.66 4.08 25.14
CA GLU A 197 -26.86 3.29 24.87
C GLU A 197 -27.51 2.77 26.16
N LYS A 198 -26.71 2.31 27.14
CA LYS A 198 -27.21 1.94 28.47
C LYS A 198 -27.82 3.12 29.21
N GLU A 199 -27.20 4.29 29.15
CA GLU A 199 -27.70 5.50 29.79
C GLU A 199 -29.01 5.98 29.15
N ILE A 200 -29.10 5.96 27.82
CA ILE A 200 -30.34 6.23 27.08
C ILE A 200 -31.44 5.24 27.49
N HIS A 201 -31.11 3.96 27.65
CA HIS A 201 -32.08 2.95 28.09
C HIS A 201 -32.60 3.23 29.51
N GLN A 202 -31.70 3.55 30.46
CA GLN A 202 -32.06 3.88 31.83
C GLN A 202 -32.92 5.15 31.92
N LEU A 203 -32.54 6.22 31.21
CA LEU A 203 -33.30 7.46 31.18
C LEU A 203 -34.70 7.26 30.58
N ARG A 204 -34.82 6.43 29.53
CA ARG A 204 -36.11 6.05 28.95
C ARG A 204 -36.99 5.28 29.92
N GLN A 205 -36.43 4.37 30.72
CA GLN A 205 -37.17 3.68 31.79
C GLN A 205 -37.65 4.67 32.86
N GLN A 206 -36.76 5.51 33.38
CA GLN A 206 -37.11 6.53 34.39
C GLN A 206 -38.22 7.47 33.91
N MET A 207 -38.15 7.92 32.65
CA MET A 207 -39.20 8.73 32.05
C MET A 207 -40.55 8.02 32.00
N ASN A 208 -40.57 6.72 31.70
CA ASN A 208 -41.81 5.93 31.68
C ASN A 208 -42.35 5.72 33.09
N ASP A 209 -41.49 5.43 34.07
CA ASP A 209 -41.90 5.24 35.46
C ASP A 209 -42.47 6.53 36.07
N LEU A 210 -41.86 7.69 35.77
CA LEU A 210 -42.36 9.01 36.17
C LEU A 210 -43.70 9.34 35.52
N LYS A 211 -43.87 9.05 34.23
CA LYS A 211 -45.17 9.23 33.54
C LYS A 211 -46.26 8.38 34.16
N THR A 212 -45.95 7.12 34.45
CA THR A 212 -46.89 6.17 35.07
C THR A 212 -47.26 6.62 36.49
N SER A 213 -46.26 7.06 37.28
CA SER A 213 -46.47 7.57 38.63
C SER A 213 -47.32 8.85 38.64
N ASN A 214 -47.10 9.77 37.71
CA ASN A 214 -47.91 10.97 37.57
C ASN A 214 -49.36 10.66 37.15
N GLN A 215 -49.59 9.69 36.28
CA GLN A 215 -50.94 9.25 35.91
C GLN A 215 -51.69 8.63 37.10
N VAL A 216 -51.00 7.82 37.92
CA VAL A 216 -51.57 7.21 39.14
C VAL A 216 -51.92 8.27 40.19
N ASN A 217 -51.07 9.28 40.38
CA ASN A 217 -51.34 10.38 41.32
C ASN A 217 -52.51 11.24 40.85
N LEU A 218 -52.60 11.57 39.56
CA LEU A 218 -53.75 12.27 38.99
C LEU A 218 -55.07 11.50 39.22
N GLN A 219 -55.10 10.17 39.06
CA GLN A 219 -56.30 9.37 39.33
C GLN A 219 -56.72 9.34 40.80
N LYS A 220 -55.76 9.40 41.74
CA LYS A 220 -56.05 9.49 43.18
C LYS A 220 -56.64 10.83 43.57
N ASP A 221 -56.16 11.93 42.98
CA ASP A 221 -56.68 13.26 43.27
C ASP A 221 -58.11 13.46 42.72
N PHE A 222 -58.48 12.78 41.63
CA PHE A 222 -59.84 12.79 41.08
C PHE A 222 -60.85 11.86 41.79
N SER A 223 -60.39 10.96 42.67
CA SER A 223 -61.26 10.04 43.43
C SER A 223 -61.53 10.49 44.87
N LEU A 224 -60.98 11.64 45.27
CA LEU A 224 -61.17 12.28 46.57
C LEU A 224 -62.06 13.54 46.51
N VAL A 225 -62.68 13.81 45.35
CA VAL A 225 -63.71 14.86 45.13
C VAL A 225 -65.06 14.20 44.93
#